data_AF-A0A9P6ZV76-F1
#
_entry.id   AF-A0A9P6ZV76-F1
#
_cell.length_a   1.000
_cell.length_b   1.000
_cell.length_c   1.000
_cell.angle_alpha   90.00
_cell.angle_beta   90.00
_cell.angle_gamma   90.00
#
_symmetry.space_group_name_H-M   'P 1'
#
loop_
_entity.id
_entity.type
_entity.pdbx_description
1 polymer ?
#
loop_
_entity_poly.entity_id
_entity_poly.type
_entity_poly.pdbx_seq_one_letter_code
_entity_poly.pdbx_strand_id
1 'polypeptide(L)'
;MAPSRTAAAALSRGKYNYTEETLVGRLSCPHCDGKFKPQGFKKHEATCKKHADIEREQETFDLEYNRDQQQARRKARKLMTLPEPIAGPSQPESASNSQSAANEDSYIPPTASSLANPMDIDLNNVEAYDGNENVDIPVFSRPGSVEPAVSIQWPAKFKTKYHPSSGHELLHQAFDEFRANAHDAAEALPVDEELWHPFSSQADFEFAEIALNAVLNKSHINGPLSLIARIAGGQVKITLKNDADF
;
A
#
# COMPACT_ATOMS: atom_id res chain seq x y z
N MET A 1 -66.82 37.44 47.22
CA MET A 1 -65.89 37.70 46.10
C MET A 1 -64.48 37.37 46.55
N ALA A 2 -63.96 36.22 46.13
CA ALA A 2 -62.53 35.90 46.08
C ALA A 2 -62.37 34.67 45.15
N PRO A 3 -61.49 34.69 44.14
CA PRO A 3 -61.50 33.70 43.06
C PRO A 3 -60.64 32.45 43.34
N SER A 4 -61.11 31.34 42.76
CA SER A 4 -60.49 30.02 42.68
C SER A 4 -59.11 30.05 42.03
N ARG A 5 -58.12 29.37 42.66
CA ARG A 5 -56.78 29.18 42.09
C ARG A 5 -56.78 27.96 41.16
N THR A 6 -56.76 28.20 39.86
CA THR A 6 -56.44 27.20 38.84
C THR A 6 -55.02 27.42 38.32
N ALA A 7 -54.25 26.33 38.39
CA ALA A 7 -53.14 25.87 37.55
C ALA A 7 -52.15 26.88 36.93
N ALA A 8 -50.86 26.64 37.20
CA ALA A 8 -49.82 26.78 36.18
C ALA A 8 -48.74 25.70 36.43
N ALA A 9 -48.93 24.53 35.84
CA ALA A 9 -47.86 23.55 35.70
C ALA A 9 -46.85 24.10 34.68
N ALA A 10 -45.66 24.44 35.16
CA ALA A 10 -44.54 24.82 34.32
C ALA A 10 -43.99 23.59 33.59
N LEU A 11 -44.46 23.34 32.37
CA LEU A 11 -43.82 22.40 31.46
C LEU A 11 -42.58 23.06 30.85
N SER A 12 -41.41 22.60 31.29
CA SER A 12 -40.12 22.92 30.71
C SER A 12 -40.08 22.48 29.24
N ARG A 13 -40.12 23.44 28.31
CA ARG A 13 -39.85 23.20 26.88
C ARG A 13 -38.38 22.85 26.70
N GLY A 14 -38.09 21.55 26.61
CA GLY A 14 -36.79 21.05 26.16
C GLY A 14 -36.48 21.59 24.77
N LYS A 15 -35.32 22.23 24.61
CA LYS A 15 -34.85 22.89 23.37
C LYS A 15 -34.57 21.94 22.20
N TYR A 16 -34.73 20.64 22.38
CA TYR A 16 -34.46 19.64 21.35
C TYR A 16 -35.61 18.62 21.33
N ASN A 17 -36.57 18.84 20.43
CA ASN A 17 -37.58 17.84 20.07
C ASN A 17 -36.90 16.76 19.22
N TYR A 18 -36.29 15.77 19.87
CA TYR A 18 -36.05 14.48 19.22
C TYR A 18 -37.35 13.69 19.35
N THR A 19 -38.10 13.55 18.26
CA THR A 19 -39.28 12.67 18.24
C THR A 19 -38.81 11.22 18.43
N GLU A 20 -39.54 10.40 19.19
CA GLU A 20 -39.21 8.98 19.41
C GLU A 20 -39.03 8.19 18.10
N GLU A 21 -39.66 8.65 17.02
CA GLU A 21 -39.47 8.13 15.65
C GLU A 21 -38.02 8.20 15.17
N THR A 22 -37.25 9.23 15.56
CA THR A 22 -35.82 9.36 15.22
C THR A 22 -34.92 8.45 16.05
N LEU A 23 -35.42 7.86 17.14
CA LEU A 23 -34.66 6.92 17.99
C LEU A 23 -34.84 5.46 17.56
N VAL A 24 -35.97 5.12 16.90
CA VAL A 24 -36.30 3.74 16.49
C VAL A 24 -36.19 3.52 14.99
N GLY A 25 -36.31 4.57 14.17
CA GLY A 25 -36.21 4.47 12.71
C GLY A 25 -34.84 3.99 12.25
N ARG A 26 -34.78 2.89 11.48
CA ARG A 26 -33.54 2.46 10.79
C ARG A 26 -33.57 2.94 9.35
N LEU A 27 -32.50 3.59 8.90
CA LEU A 27 -32.32 4.06 7.52
C LEU A 27 -31.48 3.05 6.74
N SER A 28 -31.87 2.77 5.50
CA SER A 28 -31.12 1.90 4.58
C SER A 28 -30.13 2.72 3.75
N CYS A 29 -28.88 2.26 3.67
CA CYS A 29 -27.88 2.86 2.78
C CYS A 29 -28.10 2.38 1.33
N PRO A 30 -28.16 3.27 0.32
CA PRO A 30 -28.37 2.89 -1.09
C PRO A 30 -27.15 2.23 -1.74
N HIS A 31 -25.98 2.27 -1.09
CA HIS A 31 -24.73 1.73 -1.64
C HIS A 31 -24.37 0.34 -1.10
N CYS A 32 -24.84 -0.03 0.09
CA CYS A 32 -24.50 -1.32 0.73
C CYS A 32 -25.70 -2.05 1.35
N ASP A 33 -26.92 -1.55 1.17
CA ASP A 33 -28.19 -2.07 1.72
C ASP A 33 -28.23 -2.24 3.26
N GLY A 34 -27.20 -1.77 3.97
CA GLY A 34 -27.10 -1.83 5.42
C GLY A 34 -28.15 -0.94 6.12
N LYS A 35 -28.66 -1.39 7.27
CA LYS A 35 -29.65 -0.66 8.09
C LYS A 35 -28.99 0.02 9.29
N PHE A 36 -28.97 1.35 9.31
CA PHE A 36 -28.26 2.16 10.31
C PHE A 36 -29.21 2.98 11.18
N LYS A 37 -28.74 3.35 12.37
CA LYS A 37 -29.43 4.33 13.21
C LYS A 37 -29.30 5.73 12.58
N PRO A 38 -30.27 6.65 12.77
CA PRO A 38 -30.20 7.99 12.19
C PRO A 38 -28.99 8.77 12.74
N GLN A 39 -28.66 8.52 14.01
CA GLN A 39 -27.43 8.99 14.64
C GLN A 39 -26.23 8.26 14.03
N GLY A 40 -25.58 8.91 13.06
CA GLY A 40 -24.41 8.38 12.35
C GLY A 40 -24.66 7.94 10.92
N PHE A 41 -25.93 7.84 10.47
CA PHE A 41 -26.25 7.46 9.08
C PHE A 41 -25.58 8.38 8.07
N LYS A 42 -25.58 9.70 8.28
CA LYS A 42 -24.95 10.67 7.37
C LYS A 42 -23.43 10.47 7.23
N LYS A 43 -22.75 10.08 8.32
CA LYS A 43 -21.31 9.77 8.26
C LYS A 43 -21.08 8.49 7.46
N HIS A 44 -21.84 7.43 7.75
CA HIS A 44 -21.78 6.20 6.98
C HIS A 44 -22.09 6.43 5.50
N GLU A 45 -23.16 7.14 5.17
CA GLU A 45 -23.61 7.43 3.80
C GLU A 45 -22.49 8.10 2.99
N ALA A 46 -21.81 9.10 3.56
CA ALA A 46 -20.70 9.77 2.91
C ALA A 46 -19.49 8.84 2.67
N THR A 47 -19.08 8.06 3.67
CA THR A 47 -17.98 7.10 3.54
C THR A 47 -18.31 5.98 2.57
N CYS A 48 -19.53 5.43 2.65
CA CYS A 48 -19.99 4.34 1.78
C CYS A 48 -20.11 4.79 0.33
N LYS A 49 -20.60 6.02 0.09
CA LYS A 49 -20.60 6.63 -1.23
C LYS A 49 -19.19 6.76 -1.79
N LYS A 50 -18.24 7.28 -0.98
CA LYS A 50 -16.84 7.41 -1.40
C LYS A 50 -16.23 6.06 -1.79
N HIS A 51 -16.47 5.01 -0.99
CA HIS A 51 -16.01 3.66 -1.33
C HIS A 51 -16.63 3.15 -2.63
N ALA A 52 -17.94 3.32 -2.81
CA ALA A 52 -18.63 2.89 -4.03
C ALA A 52 -18.17 3.66 -5.29
N ASP A 53 -17.78 4.93 -5.14
CA ASP A 53 -17.24 5.72 -6.23
C ASP A 53 -15.80 5.30 -6.58
N ILE A 54 -14.96 5.03 -5.57
CA ILE A 54 -13.59 4.49 -5.76
C ILE A 54 -13.64 3.13 -6.47
N GLU A 55 -14.50 2.22 -6.02
CA GLU A 55 -14.65 0.89 -6.61
C GLU A 55 -15.07 0.99 -8.09
N ARG A 56 -16.03 1.89 -8.39
CA ARG A 56 -16.46 2.15 -9.78
C ARG A 56 -15.32 2.71 -10.64
N GLU A 57 -14.54 3.65 -10.12
CA GLU A 57 -13.37 4.19 -10.83
C GLU A 57 -12.32 3.11 -11.08
N GLN A 58 -12.06 2.26 -10.09
CA GLN A 58 -11.14 1.13 -10.21
C GLN A 58 -11.60 0.14 -11.28
N GLU A 59 -12.88 -0.25 -11.29
CA GLU A 59 -13.45 -1.12 -12.34
C GLU A 59 -13.29 -0.51 -13.73
N THR A 60 -13.51 0.80 -13.88
CA THR A 60 -13.34 1.47 -15.17
C THR A 60 -11.88 1.47 -15.64
N PHE A 61 -10.96 1.71 -14.72
CA PHE A 61 -9.52 1.68 -15.01
C PHE A 61 -9.08 0.27 -15.40
N ASP A 62 -9.50 -0.76 -14.66
CA ASP A 62 -9.16 -2.16 -14.94
C ASP A 62 -9.72 -2.61 -16.31
N LEU A 63 -10.94 -2.21 -16.65
CA LEU A 63 -11.54 -2.49 -17.96
C LEU A 63 -10.75 -1.84 -19.11
N GLU A 64 -10.35 -0.58 -18.95
CA GLU A 64 -9.56 0.14 -19.96
C GLU A 64 -8.17 -0.46 -20.12
N TYR A 65 -7.47 -0.74 -19.00
CA TYR A 65 -6.17 -1.40 -19.01
C TYR A 65 -6.22 -2.75 -19.73
N ASN A 66 -7.24 -3.57 -19.44
CA ASN A 66 -7.43 -4.86 -20.09
C ASN A 66 -7.68 -4.73 -21.60
N ARG A 67 -8.46 -3.72 -22.03
CA ARG A 67 -8.69 -3.44 -23.45
C ARG A 67 -7.39 -3.08 -24.15
N ASP A 68 -6.58 -2.22 -23.54
CA ASP A 68 -5.31 -1.76 -24.11
C ASP A 68 -4.29 -2.90 -24.20
N GLN A 69 -4.23 -3.76 -23.17
CA GLN A 69 -3.43 -5.00 -23.19
C GLN A 69 -3.84 -5.93 -24.33
N GLN A 70 -5.15 -6.14 -24.54
CA GLN A 70 -5.64 -6.94 -25.65
C GLN A 70 -5.30 -6.32 -27.02
N GLN A 71 -5.38 -5.00 -27.14
CA GLN A 71 -5.03 -4.29 -28.37
C GLN A 71 -3.53 -4.39 -28.65
N ALA A 72 -2.67 -4.24 -27.64
CA ALA A 72 -1.23 -4.43 -27.77
C ALA A 72 -0.90 -5.85 -28.23
N ARG A 73 -1.51 -6.87 -27.63
CA ARG A 73 -1.37 -8.28 -28.04
C ARG A 73 -1.82 -8.52 -29.49
N ARG A 74 -2.95 -7.93 -29.89
CA ARG A 74 -3.45 -8.01 -31.28
C ARG A 74 -2.49 -7.35 -32.27
N LYS A 75 -1.97 -6.16 -31.94
CA LYS A 75 -0.97 -5.45 -32.76
C LYS A 75 0.33 -6.24 -32.88
N ALA A 76 0.83 -6.80 -31.78
CA ALA A 76 2.02 -7.66 -31.77
C ALA A 76 1.84 -8.90 -32.65
N ARG A 77 0.71 -9.61 -32.53
CA ARG A 77 0.39 -10.75 -33.41
C ARG A 77 0.37 -10.36 -34.89
N LYS A 78 -0.24 -9.21 -35.22
CA LYS A 78 -0.28 -8.73 -36.62
C LYS A 78 1.12 -8.39 -37.16
N LEU A 79 2.00 -7.82 -36.33
CA LEU A 79 3.40 -7.58 -36.69
C LEU A 79 4.17 -8.89 -36.95
N MET A 80 3.93 -9.93 -36.15
CA MET A 80 4.59 -11.24 -36.31
C MET A 80 4.04 -12.08 -37.47
N THR A 81 2.91 -11.69 -38.07
CA THR A 81 2.31 -12.39 -39.23
C THR A 81 2.60 -11.66 -40.55
N LEU A 82 3.50 -10.67 -40.56
CA LEU A 82 3.95 -10.10 -41.83
C LEU A 82 4.78 -11.18 -42.55
N PRO A 83 4.45 -11.57 -43.80
CA PRO A 83 5.29 -12.47 -44.56
C PRO A 83 6.67 -11.85 -44.66
N GLU A 84 7.72 -12.59 -44.28
CA GLU A 84 9.06 -12.21 -44.66
C GLU A 84 9.06 -11.94 -46.17
N PRO A 85 9.61 -10.80 -46.65
CA PRO A 85 9.91 -10.69 -48.05
C PRO A 85 10.91 -11.80 -48.35
N ILE A 86 10.47 -12.80 -49.14
CA ILE A 86 11.28 -13.93 -49.57
C ILE A 86 12.51 -13.36 -50.26
N ALA A 87 13.61 -13.25 -49.51
CA ALA A 87 14.92 -12.99 -50.07
C ALA A 87 15.32 -14.25 -50.84
N GLY A 88 15.51 -14.09 -52.14
CA GLY A 88 15.85 -15.18 -53.05
C GLY A 88 17.16 -15.88 -52.67
N PRO A 89 17.37 -17.11 -53.17
CA PRO A 89 18.47 -17.96 -52.72
C PRO A 89 19.80 -17.46 -53.31
N SER A 90 20.80 -17.23 -52.47
CA SER A 90 22.20 -17.15 -52.88
C SER A 90 23.11 -17.60 -51.75
N GLN A 91 23.54 -18.87 -51.89
CA GLN A 91 24.80 -19.54 -51.50
C GLN A 91 25.45 -19.32 -50.11
N PRO A 92 26.11 -20.37 -49.56
CA PRO A 92 26.73 -20.36 -48.24
C PRO A 92 28.20 -19.94 -48.31
N GLU A 93 28.67 -19.16 -47.34
CA GLU A 93 30.08 -19.15 -46.96
C GLU A 93 30.24 -19.27 -45.45
N SER A 94 31.17 -20.15 -45.09
CA SER A 94 31.54 -20.67 -43.78
C SER A 94 32.37 -19.65 -42.97
N ALA A 95 32.25 -19.66 -41.64
CA ALA A 95 33.38 -19.82 -40.70
C ALA A 95 33.00 -19.63 -39.20
N SER A 96 33.24 -20.69 -38.42
CA SER A 96 33.95 -20.74 -37.11
C SER A 96 33.44 -19.93 -35.89
N ASN A 97 32.88 -20.59 -34.86
CA ASN A 97 33.50 -21.08 -33.59
C ASN A 97 33.79 -19.95 -32.55
N SER A 98 33.29 -19.96 -31.30
CA SER A 98 33.63 -20.89 -30.19
C SER A 98 32.77 -20.64 -28.92
N GLN A 99 32.80 -21.62 -28.00
CA GLN A 99 31.99 -21.86 -26.79
C GLN A 99 32.43 -21.14 -25.48
N SER A 100 31.57 -21.18 -24.44
CA SER A 100 31.81 -21.53 -22.99
C SER A 100 30.92 -20.68 -22.04
N ALA A 101 30.48 -21.03 -20.83
CA ALA A 101 30.32 -22.25 -20.01
C ALA A 101 29.46 -21.87 -18.75
N ALA A 102 28.95 -22.86 -18.02
CA ALA A 102 27.95 -22.80 -16.92
C ALA A 102 28.46 -22.40 -15.51
N ASN A 103 27.56 -22.21 -14.51
CA ASN A 103 27.66 -22.74 -13.12
C ASN A 103 26.46 -22.42 -12.18
N GLU A 104 26.27 -23.29 -11.16
CA GLU A 104 25.10 -23.50 -10.26
C GLU A 104 25.27 -23.06 -8.77
N ASP A 105 24.11 -22.88 -8.10
CA ASP A 105 23.60 -23.05 -6.69
C ASP A 105 24.45 -23.17 -5.39
N SER A 106 23.89 -22.69 -4.25
CA SER A 106 23.47 -23.49 -3.04
C SER A 106 23.16 -22.66 -1.74
N TYR A 107 22.36 -23.22 -0.81
CA TYR A 107 21.70 -22.65 0.41
C TYR A 107 21.98 -23.50 1.71
N ILE A 108 21.62 -22.99 2.93
CA ILE A 108 20.99 -23.64 4.15
C ILE A 108 21.42 -23.07 5.55
N PRO A 109 20.53 -23.01 6.60
CA PRO A 109 20.59 -22.22 7.87
C PRO A 109 20.81 -23.05 9.19
N PRO A 110 20.69 -22.50 10.45
CA PRO A 110 19.59 -22.95 11.38
C PRO A 110 19.21 -22.11 12.67
N THR A 111 17.96 -22.33 13.15
CA THR A 111 17.36 -22.57 14.52
C THR A 111 17.55 -21.70 15.81
N ALA A 112 16.46 -20.99 16.19
CA ALA A 112 15.49 -21.13 17.32
C ALA A 112 15.78 -20.89 18.85
N SER A 113 14.87 -20.07 19.45
CA SER A 113 14.29 -20.04 20.83
C SER A 113 14.92 -19.02 21.83
N SER A 114 14.23 -18.18 22.64
CA SER A 114 12.88 -18.23 23.26
C SER A 114 12.52 -16.94 24.08
N LEU A 115 11.22 -16.53 24.03
CA LEU A 115 10.35 -15.84 25.04
C LEU A 115 10.56 -14.36 25.47
N ALA A 116 9.68 -13.43 25.01
CA ALA A 116 8.49 -12.91 25.74
C ALA A 116 8.06 -11.44 25.41
N ASN A 117 7.00 -11.30 24.58
CA ASN A 117 5.80 -10.43 24.69
C ASN A 117 5.79 -8.86 24.67
N PRO A 118 4.68 -8.23 24.20
CA PRO A 118 4.68 -7.14 23.21
C PRO A 118 3.86 -5.87 23.59
N MET A 119 3.89 -4.81 22.76
CA MET A 119 2.82 -3.79 22.69
C MET A 119 2.56 -3.24 21.27
N ASP A 120 1.26 -3.16 20.94
CA ASP A 120 0.62 -2.69 19.70
C ASP A 120 0.63 -1.15 19.53
N ILE A 121 0.61 -0.65 18.27
CA ILE A 121 0.28 0.76 17.96
C ILE A 121 -0.74 0.86 16.81
N ASP A 122 -1.76 1.69 17.05
CA ASP A 122 -3.00 1.94 16.29
C ASP A 122 -2.84 3.11 15.27
N LEU A 123 -3.35 2.92 14.05
CA LEU A 123 -3.22 3.81 12.87
C LEU A 123 -4.50 4.61 12.62
N ASN A 124 -4.81 5.59 13.47
CA ASN A 124 -6.04 6.39 13.34
C ASN A 124 -5.83 7.91 13.46
N ASN A 125 -4.73 8.48 12.94
CA ASN A 125 -4.61 9.94 12.95
C ASN A 125 -3.91 10.53 11.72
N VAL A 126 -4.71 10.92 10.72
CA VAL A 126 -4.28 11.91 9.72
C VAL A 126 -5.42 12.93 9.56
N GLU A 127 -5.28 14.06 10.24
CA GLU A 127 -6.10 15.26 10.01
C GLU A 127 -5.51 16.12 8.88
N ALA A 128 -6.42 16.81 8.19
CA ALA A 128 -6.20 17.63 7.02
C ALA A 128 -5.44 18.93 7.32
N TYR A 129 -4.58 19.35 6.39
CA TYR A 129 -4.10 20.73 6.29
C TYR A 129 -4.46 21.30 4.91
N ASP A 130 -4.99 22.51 4.94
CA ASP A 130 -5.38 23.38 3.83
C ASP A 130 -4.37 24.53 3.76
N GLY A 131 -3.97 24.96 2.55
CA GLY A 131 -2.99 26.06 2.41
C GLY A 131 -2.23 26.11 1.09
N ASN A 132 -2.92 26.64 0.08
CA ASN A 132 -2.46 27.22 -1.19
C ASN A 132 -1.09 27.97 -1.17
N GLU A 133 -0.16 27.58 -2.05
CA GLU A 133 0.84 28.50 -2.63
C GLU A 133 1.09 28.20 -4.13
N ASN A 134 0.83 29.24 -4.92
CA ASN A 134 1.01 29.32 -6.37
C ASN A 134 2.49 29.08 -6.74
N VAL A 135 2.76 28.07 -7.58
CA VAL A 135 4.04 27.98 -8.29
C VAL A 135 3.74 27.76 -9.77
N ASP A 136 3.96 28.80 -10.57
CA ASP A 136 3.92 28.75 -12.03
C ASP A 136 4.94 27.70 -12.54
N ILE A 137 4.45 26.66 -13.20
CA ILE A 137 5.29 25.68 -13.92
C ILE A 137 5.35 26.09 -15.39
N PRO A 138 6.48 26.60 -15.92
CA PRO A 138 6.65 26.72 -17.35
C PRO A 138 7.04 25.36 -17.94
N VAL A 139 6.15 24.80 -18.75
CA VAL A 139 6.44 23.73 -19.69
C VAL A 139 7.36 24.28 -20.77
N PHE A 140 8.56 23.71 -20.94
CA PHE A 140 9.31 23.82 -22.20
C PHE A 140 10.19 22.59 -22.46
N SER A 141 10.00 22.01 -23.65
CA SER A 141 10.63 20.79 -24.16
C SER A 141 12.15 20.92 -24.36
N ARG A 142 12.88 19.82 -24.14
CA ARG A 142 14.25 19.56 -24.62
C ARG A 142 14.28 19.53 -26.17
N PRO A 143 15.37 19.90 -26.87
CA PRO A 143 16.66 19.21 -26.74
C PRO A 143 17.94 20.06 -26.94
N GLY A 144 19.05 19.59 -26.38
CA GLY A 144 20.40 20.11 -26.66
C GLY A 144 20.89 21.10 -25.62
N SER A 145 21.37 20.62 -24.48
CA SER A 145 22.06 21.46 -23.51
C SER A 145 23.27 20.71 -22.98
N VAL A 146 24.43 21.27 -23.28
CA VAL A 146 25.70 21.02 -22.60
C VAL A 146 25.40 21.26 -21.12
N GLU A 147 25.40 20.23 -20.27
CA GLU A 147 25.13 20.43 -18.85
C GLU A 147 26.27 21.27 -18.26
N PRO A 148 26.03 22.52 -17.79
CA PRO A 148 26.91 23.07 -16.80
C PRO A 148 26.69 22.22 -15.55
N ALA A 149 27.76 21.60 -15.05
CA ALA A 149 27.73 20.96 -13.74
C ALA A 149 27.18 21.99 -12.75
N VAL A 150 25.93 21.81 -12.33
CA VAL A 150 25.35 22.63 -11.27
C VAL A 150 26.09 22.19 -10.02
N SER A 151 27.13 22.93 -9.65
CA SER A 151 27.76 22.84 -8.34
C SER A 151 26.70 23.25 -7.32
N ILE A 152 25.96 22.27 -6.82
CA ILE A 152 25.10 22.43 -5.66
C ILE A 152 26.04 22.79 -4.51
N GLN A 153 26.11 24.09 -4.20
CA GLN A 153 26.87 24.58 -3.07
C GLN A 153 26.10 24.18 -1.81
N TRP A 154 26.45 23.02 -1.26
CA TRP A 154 25.85 22.53 -0.03
C TRP A 154 26.18 23.48 1.12
N PRO A 155 25.20 23.85 1.97
CA PRO A 155 25.46 24.71 3.11
C PRO A 155 26.42 24.00 4.07
N ALA A 156 27.41 24.74 4.56
CA ALA A 156 28.43 24.20 5.47
C ALA A 156 27.84 23.60 6.76
N LYS A 157 26.65 24.05 7.17
CA LYS A 157 25.94 23.60 8.38
C LYS A 157 24.43 23.52 8.13
N PHE A 158 23.79 22.54 8.75
CA PHE A 158 22.33 22.39 8.74
C PHE A 158 21.82 22.05 10.15
N LYS A 159 20.49 22.18 10.33
CA LYS A 159 19.81 21.91 11.60
C LYS A 159 18.83 20.76 11.44
N THR A 160 18.90 19.79 12.34
CA THR A 160 17.96 18.68 12.44
C THR A 160 16.99 18.99 13.59
N LYS A 161 15.70 19.09 13.27
CA LYS A 161 14.64 19.23 14.26
C LYS A 161 13.99 17.85 14.46
N TYR A 162 13.98 17.38 15.70
CA TYR A 162 13.28 16.13 16.06
C TYR A 162 11.84 16.42 16.50
N HIS A 163 11.01 15.38 16.49
CA HIS A 163 9.63 15.48 16.98
C HIS A 163 9.61 15.75 18.49
N PRO A 164 8.74 16.63 19.02
CA PRO A 164 8.74 16.99 20.45
C PRO A 164 8.60 15.79 21.41
N SER A 165 7.96 14.71 20.98
CA SER A 165 7.79 13.49 21.79
C SER A 165 9.04 12.62 21.90
N SER A 166 10.06 12.86 21.07
CA SER A 166 11.28 12.05 21.11
C SER A 166 12.22 12.48 22.24
N GLY A 167 12.04 13.67 22.81
CA GLY A 167 12.92 14.22 23.85
C GLY A 167 14.32 14.60 23.35
N HIS A 168 14.57 14.52 22.05
CA HIS A 168 15.85 14.91 21.47
C HIS A 168 15.92 16.42 21.26
N GLU A 169 17.04 17.02 21.68
CA GLU A 169 17.31 18.43 21.45
C GLU A 169 17.62 18.73 19.97
N LEU A 170 17.44 20.00 19.59
CA LEU A 170 17.73 20.47 18.24
C LEU A 170 19.23 20.37 17.96
N LEU A 171 19.58 19.65 16.90
CA LEU A 171 20.97 19.31 16.58
C LEU A 171 21.47 20.15 15.40
N HIS A 172 22.59 20.85 15.59
CA HIS A 172 23.31 21.56 14.52
C HIS A 172 24.54 20.78 14.13
N GLN A 173 24.66 20.38 12.87
CA GLN A 173 25.79 19.61 12.37
C GLN A 173 26.36 20.24 11.11
N ALA A 174 27.67 20.11 10.92
CA ALA A 174 28.31 20.39 9.65
C ALA A 174 28.03 19.26 8.65
N PHE A 175 27.97 19.58 7.35
CA PHE A 175 27.68 18.57 6.34
C PHE A 175 28.77 17.50 6.25
N ASP A 176 30.04 17.90 6.35
CA ASP A 176 31.18 16.98 6.30
C ASP A 176 31.18 16.02 7.50
N GLU A 177 30.81 16.52 8.68
CA GLU A 177 30.68 15.74 9.91
C GLU A 177 29.52 14.74 9.84
N PHE A 178 28.38 15.15 9.28
CA PHE A 178 27.23 14.25 9.06
C PHE A 178 27.58 13.10 8.10
N ARG A 179 28.31 13.41 7.01
CA ARG A 179 28.73 12.38 6.05
C ARG A 179 29.78 11.43 6.63
N ALA A 180 30.76 11.96 7.37
CA ALA A 180 31.78 11.15 8.02
C ALA A 180 31.14 10.21 9.06
N ASN A 181 30.26 10.75 9.91
CA ASN A 181 29.54 9.96 10.90
C ASN A 181 28.57 8.94 10.27
N ALA A 182 28.01 9.20 9.08
CA ALA A 182 27.18 8.21 8.39
C ALA A 182 27.98 6.98 7.91
N HIS A 183 29.25 7.17 7.56
CA HIS A 183 30.15 6.07 7.20
C HIS A 183 30.69 5.34 8.43
N ASP A 184 31.06 6.07 9.48
CA ASP A 184 31.57 5.47 10.73
C ASP A 184 30.46 4.79 11.56
N ALA A 185 29.21 5.29 11.48
CA ALA A 185 28.05 4.65 12.11
C ALA A 185 27.60 3.37 11.41
N ALA A 186 27.99 3.15 10.15
CA ALA A 186 27.69 1.92 9.43
C ALA A 186 28.51 0.72 9.94
N GLU A 187 29.63 0.96 10.64
CA GLU A 187 30.59 -0.08 11.01
C GLU A 187 30.34 -0.74 12.39
N ALA A 188 29.34 -0.27 13.15
CA ALA A 188 29.04 -0.85 14.46
C ALA A 188 27.55 -0.86 14.83
N LEU A 189 26.64 -0.83 13.85
CA LEU A 189 25.27 -1.24 14.17
C LEU A 189 25.30 -2.74 14.43
N PRO A 190 24.82 -3.23 15.60
CA PRO A 190 24.53 -4.64 15.74
C PRO A 190 23.64 -5.01 14.56
N VAL A 191 24.07 -6.00 13.77
CA VAL A 191 23.21 -6.61 12.77
C VAL A 191 21.97 -7.00 13.55
N ASP A 192 20.86 -6.31 13.29
CA ASP A 192 19.58 -6.69 13.86
C ASP A 192 19.24 -8.02 13.21
N GLU A 193 19.61 -9.11 13.88
CA GLU A 193 19.44 -10.47 13.38
C GLU A 193 17.95 -10.80 13.18
N GLU A 194 17.03 -9.93 13.65
CA GLU A 194 15.59 -10.11 13.58
C GLU A 194 14.87 -9.01 12.78
N LEU A 195 15.25 -8.81 11.51
CA LEU A 195 14.57 -7.92 10.55
C LEU A 195 13.06 -8.17 10.38
N TRP A 196 12.55 -9.31 10.87
CA TRP A 196 11.14 -9.66 10.81
C TRP A 196 10.29 -8.99 11.91
N HIS A 197 10.85 -8.20 12.83
CA HIS A 197 10.03 -7.36 13.71
C HIS A 197 9.29 -6.29 12.89
N PRO A 198 7.99 -6.04 13.13
CA PRO A 198 7.16 -6.38 14.30
C PRO A 198 6.35 -7.69 14.21
N PHE A 199 6.64 -8.58 13.26
CA PHE A 199 5.88 -9.83 13.10
C PHE A 199 6.18 -10.83 14.23
N SER A 200 5.17 -11.64 14.58
CA SER A 200 5.27 -12.62 15.68
C SER A 200 6.15 -13.83 15.33
N SER A 201 6.41 -14.06 14.05
CA SER A 201 7.33 -15.09 13.58
C SER A 201 7.93 -14.71 12.22
N GLN A 202 9.12 -15.26 11.92
CA GLN A 202 9.71 -15.16 10.59
C GLN A 202 8.77 -15.72 9.50
N ALA A 203 8.03 -16.79 9.80
CA ALA A 203 7.06 -17.35 8.87
C ALA A 203 5.90 -16.37 8.56
N ASP A 204 5.45 -15.61 9.55
CA ASP A 204 4.43 -14.56 9.34
C ASP A 204 4.98 -13.42 8.49
N PHE A 205 6.25 -13.05 8.70
CA PHE A 205 6.94 -12.06 7.87
C PHE A 205 7.10 -12.54 6.42
N GLU A 206 7.62 -13.75 6.21
CA GLU A 206 7.77 -14.34 4.87
C GLU A 206 6.41 -14.47 4.16
N PHE A 207 5.37 -14.89 4.88
CA PHE A 207 4.03 -14.94 4.33
C PHE A 207 3.51 -13.54 3.95
N ALA A 208 3.74 -12.54 4.80
CA ALA A 208 3.36 -11.15 4.52
C ALA A 208 4.14 -10.57 3.33
N GLU A 209 5.44 -10.88 3.21
CA GLU A 209 6.29 -10.49 2.08
C GLU A 209 5.80 -11.12 0.78
N ILE A 210 5.48 -12.42 0.78
CA ILE A 210 4.88 -13.10 -0.38
C ILE A 210 3.55 -12.46 -0.74
N ALA A 211 2.68 -12.20 0.24
CA ALA A 211 1.39 -11.56 0.01
C ALA A 211 1.53 -10.15 -0.57
N LEU A 212 2.51 -9.37 -0.09
CA LEU A 212 2.81 -8.03 -0.59
C LEU A 212 3.36 -8.08 -2.02
N ASN A 213 4.34 -8.95 -2.28
CA ASN A 213 4.97 -9.12 -3.59
C ASN A 213 3.97 -9.61 -4.66
N ALA A 214 3.01 -10.44 -4.26
CA ALA A 214 1.93 -10.91 -5.13
C ALA A 214 0.70 -9.98 -5.15
N VAL A 215 0.73 -8.84 -4.44
CA VAL A 215 -0.36 -7.85 -4.36
C VAL A 215 -1.70 -8.51 -3.94
N LEU A 216 -1.63 -9.42 -2.96
CA LEU A 216 -2.80 -10.12 -2.46
C LEU A 216 -3.63 -9.20 -1.55
N ASN A 217 -4.93 -9.14 -1.82
CA ASN A 217 -5.87 -8.47 -0.93
C ASN A 217 -6.33 -9.42 0.19
N LYS A 218 -7.05 -8.87 1.18
CA LYS A 218 -7.55 -9.64 2.33
C LYS A 218 -8.38 -10.88 1.92
N SER A 219 -9.22 -10.77 0.89
CA SER A 219 -10.00 -11.91 0.40
C SER A 219 -9.12 -13.00 -0.21
N HIS A 220 -8.06 -12.62 -0.94
CA HIS A 220 -7.10 -13.56 -1.51
C HIS A 220 -6.25 -14.24 -0.42
N ILE A 221 -5.97 -13.56 0.70
CA ILE A 221 -5.21 -14.11 1.82
C ILE A 221 -6.04 -15.08 2.67
N ASN A 222 -7.32 -14.76 2.92
CA ASN A 222 -8.18 -15.58 3.77
C ASN A 222 -8.40 -17.01 3.24
N GLY A 223 -8.44 -17.19 1.92
CA GLY A 223 -8.62 -18.49 1.28
C GLY A 223 -7.49 -19.47 1.60
N PRO A 224 -6.22 -19.16 1.25
CA PRO A 224 -5.04 -19.93 1.61
C PRO A 224 -4.91 -20.19 3.11
N LEU A 225 -5.12 -19.20 3.97
CA LEU A 225 -5.06 -19.39 5.43
C LEU A 225 -6.11 -20.42 5.91
N SER A 226 -7.34 -20.32 5.40
CA SER A 226 -8.40 -21.30 5.73
C SER A 226 -8.06 -22.69 5.21
N LEU A 227 -7.48 -22.79 4.00
CA LEU A 227 -7.05 -24.06 3.43
C LEU A 227 -5.92 -24.70 4.27
N ILE A 228 -4.90 -23.94 4.65
CA ILE A 228 -3.79 -24.38 5.52
C ILE A 228 -4.34 -24.90 6.85
N ALA A 229 -5.27 -24.17 7.48
CA ALA A 229 -5.89 -24.60 8.73
C ALA A 229 -6.63 -25.96 8.58
N ARG A 230 -7.35 -26.16 7.48
CA ARG A 230 -8.04 -27.44 7.19
C ARG A 230 -7.05 -28.59 6.93
N ILE A 231 -5.92 -28.32 6.29
CA ILE A 231 -4.87 -29.32 6.04
C ILE A 231 -4.18 -29.70 7.34
N ALA A 232 -3.80 -28.71 8.16
CA ALA A 232 -3.24 -28.94 9.49
C ALA A 232 -4.20 -29.75 10.38
N GLY A 233 -5.51 -29.55 10.22
CA GLY A 233 -6.55 -30.35 10.86
C GLY A 233 -6.80 -31.73 10.24
N GLY A 234 -6.05 -32.13 9.21
CA GLY A 234 -6.19 -33.43 8.53
C GLY A 234 -7.44 -33.61 7.67
N GLN A 235 -8.17 -32.53 7.40
CA GLN A 235 -9.47 -32.56 6.72
C GLN A 235 -9.35 -32.55 5.20
N VAL A 236 -8.21 -32.10 4.67
CA VAL A 236 -7.95 -31.93 3.24
C VAL A 236 -6.52 -32.36 2.93
N LYS A 237 -6.33 -33.01 1.79
CA LYS A 237 -5.01 -33.35 1.24
C LYS A 237 -4.77 -32.54 -0.04
N ILE A 238 -3.67 -31.79 -0.09
CA ILE A 238 -3.23 -31.10 -1.31
C ILE A 238 -2.62 -32.12 -2.27
N THR A 239 -2.98 -32.04 -3.55
CA THR A 239 -2.42 -32.84 -4.64
C THR A 239 -1.72 -32.00 -5.71
N LEU A 240 -1.69 -30.68 -5.55
CA LEU A 240 -0.97 -29.76 -6.44
C LEU A 240 0.54 -29.98 -6.29
N LYS A 241 1.25 -29.95 -7.41
CA LYS A 241 2.71 -30.06 -7.51
C LYS A 241 3.26 -28.80 -8.19
N ASN A 242 4.54 -28.51 -7.98
CA ASN A 242 5.21 -27.44 -8.71
C ASN A 242 5.49 -27.90 -10.15
N ASP A 243 5.59 -26.95 -11.08
CA ASP A 243 5.90 -27.23 -12.49
C ASP A 243 7.28 -27.90 -12.65
N ALA A 244 8.20 -27.69 -11.71
CA ALA A 244 9.50 -28.36 -11.66
C ALA A 244 9.44 -29.86 -11.31
N ASP A 245 8.28 -30.37 -10.88
CA ASP A 245 8.07 -31.78 -10.50
C ASP A 245 7.44 -32.63 -11.65
N PHE A 246 7.43 -32.09 -12.89
CA PHE A 246 6.95 -32.74 -14.12
C PHE A 246 8.10 -33.00 -15.10
#